data_AF-A0A926VD06-F1
#
_entry.id   AF-A0A926VD06-F1
#
_cell.length_a   1.000
_cell.length_b   1.000
_cell.length_c   1.000
_cell.angle_alpha   90.00
_cell.angle_beta   90.00
_cell.angle_gamma   90.00
#
_symmetry.space_group_name_H-M   'P 1'
#
loop_
_entity.id
_entity.type
_entity.pdbx_description
1 polymer ?
#
loop_
_entity_poly.entity_id
_entity_poly.type
_entity_poly.pdbx_seq_one_letter_code
_entity_poly.pdbx_strand_id
1 'polypeptide(L)'
;MTSYATSSARSEMSELRRLKGLLPPEMQSWVTVEGTTEVNPPLIRCEEIGKDQVEIQIDLVKWDQLAMDQRNLLFWHEVARIQNDTIPRDGWEMAALAIGLGGAVGELWVQDGLLLLLALGLCGVSGWRLYQKNNGERTLKEAIDADEKAIALATRFGYSLPNAYKSLGSALKAMIDLTPAKRQRSKYEARLQALKRSANKAKAKMKASREDYQSEDIYG
;
A
#
# COMPACT_ATOMS: atom_id res chain seq x y z
N MET A 1 -29.33 -22.17 13.14
CA MET A 1 -28.01 -21.48 13.11
C MET A 1 -27.11 -21.93 11.96
N THR A 2 -27.41 -23.03 11.26
CA THR A 2 -26.64 -23.51 10.09
C THR A 2 -26.82 -22.67 8.82
N SER A 3 -27.95 -21.99 8.63
CA SER A 3 -28.25 -21.18 7.44
C SER A 3 -27.41 -19.91 7.30
N TYR A 4 -27.05 -19.25 8.41
CA TYR A 4 -26.22 -18.04 8.39
C TYR A 4 -24.76 -18.36 8.01
N ALA A 5 -24.22 -19.48 8.48
CA ALA A 5 -22.85 -19.90 8.15
C ALA A 5 -22.68 -20.21 6.66
N THR A 6 -23.67 -20.88 6.04
CA THR A 6 -23.64 -21.19 4.60
C THR A 6 -23.85 -19.94 3.74
N SER A 7 -24.63 -18.95 4.23
CA SER A 7 -24.84 -17.68 3.53
C SER A 7 -23.61 -16.77 3.56
N SER A 8 -22.89 -16.71 4.69
CA SER A 8 -21.63 -15.95 4.83
C SER A 8 -20.56 -16.50 3.89
N ALA A 9 -20.32 -17.81 3.91
CA ALA A 9 -19.33 -18.47 3.05
C ALA A 9 -19.61 -18.30 1.55
N ARG A 10 -20.90 -18.26 1.15
CA ARG A 10 -21.30 -18.02 -0.24
C ARG A 10 -21.09 -16.56 -0.66
N SER A 11 -21.33 -15.62 0.26
CA SER A 11 -21.04 -14.19 0.06
C SER A 11 -19.54 -13.96 -0.09
N GLU A 12 -18.74 -14.52 0.82
CA GLU A 12 -17.27 -14.48 0.81
C GLU A 12 -16.67 -15.03 -0.49
N MET A 13 -17.16 -16.19 -0.95
CA MET A 13 -16.75 -16.80 -2.22
C MET A 13 -17.11 -15.91 -3.43
N SER A 14 -18.24 -15.20 -3.38
CA SER A 14 -18.65 -14.28 -4.44
C SER A 14 -17.81 -12.99 -4.47
N GLU A 15 -17.44 -12.48 -3.30
CA GLU A 15 -16.56 -11.33 -3.12
C GLU A 15 -15.15 -11.64 -3.66
N LEU A 16 -14.57 -12.78 -3.30
CA LEU A 16 -13.27 -13.22 -3.80
C LEU A 16 -13.25 -13.38 -5.33
N ARG A 17 -14.31 -13.94 -5.92
CA ARG A 17 -14.43 -14.01 -7.39
C ARG A 17 -14.53 -12.63 -8.03
N ARG A 18 -15.26 -11.70 -7.42
CA ARG A 18 -15.33 -10.31 -7.93
C ARG A 18 -13.96 -9.65 -7.89
N LEU A 19 -13.23 -9.78 -6.78
CA LEU A 19 -11.89 -9.20 -6.63
C LEU A 19 -10.92 -9.78 -7.67
N LYS A 20 -10.97 -11.09 -7.93
CA LYS A 20 -10.21 -11.70 -9.04
C LYS A 20 -10.58 -11.10 -10.40
N GLY A 21 -11.85 -10.78 -10.64
CA GLY A 21 -12.30 -10.09 -11.85
C GLY A 21 -11.84 -8.63 -11.98
N LEU A 22 -11.48 -7.97 -10.86
CA LEU A 22 -10.95 -6.61 -10.85
C LEU A 22 -9.42 -6.55 -11.07
N LEU A 23 -8.75 -7.71 -11.07
CA LEU A 23 -7.33 -7.81 -11.40
C LEU A 23 -7.10 -7.57 -12.90
N PRO A 24 -6.09 -6.77 -13.28
CA PRO A 24 -5.61 -6.69 -14.65
C PRO A 24 -5.30 -8.10 -15.19
N PRO A 25 -5.59 -8.41 -16.47
CA PRO A 25 -5.40 -9.74 -17.05
C PRO A 25 -3.99 -10.31 -16.86
N GLU A 26 -2.98 -9.43 -16.90
CA GLU A 26 -1.56 -9.77 -16.74
C GLU A 26 -1.21 -10.34 -15.36
N MET A 27 -2.02 -10.04 -14.34
CA MET A 27 -1.76 -10.41 -12.93
C MET A 27 -2.54 -11.63 -12.48
N GLN A 28 -3.55 -12.05 -13.23
CA GLN A 28 -4.45 -13.13 -12.83
C GLN A 28 -3.76 -14.51 -12.73
N SER A 29 -2.61 -14.69 -13.40
CA SER A 29 -1.87 -15.97 -13.39
C SER A 29 -0.91 -16.14 -12.21
N TRP A 30 -0.55 -15.06 -11.52
CA TRP A 30 0.47 -15.08 -10.46
C TRP A 30 0.08 -14.32 -9.18
N VAL A 31 -1.09 -13.67 -9.17
CA VAL A 31 -1.68 -13.06 -7.97
C VAL A 31 -2.85 -13.91 -7.47
N THR A 32 -2.72 -14.43 -6.24
CA THR A 32 -3.80 -15.10 -5.52
C THR A 32 -4.51 -14.11 -4.59
N VAL A 33 -5.82 -14.25 -4.46
CA VAL A 33 -6.64 -13.44 -3.54
C VAL A 33 -7.36 -14.39 -2.61
N GLU A 34 -7.07 -14.29 -1.32
CA GLU A 34 -7.55 -15.20 -0.29
C GLU A 34 -8.15 -14.45 0.91
N GLY A 35 -9.10 -15.10 1.58
CA GLY A 35 -9.63 -14.61 2.85
C GLY A 35 -8.68 -15.02 3.98
N THR A 36 -8.27 -14.08 4.83
CA THR A 36 -7.41 -14.42 5.98
C THR A 36 -8.20 -15.14 7.06
N THR A 37 -7.58 -16.16 7.66
CA THR A 37 -8.11 -16.89 8.83
C THR A 37 -7.39 -16.51 10.12
N GLU A 38 -6.54 -15.48 10.09
CA GLU A 38 -5.73 -15.05 11.23
C GLU A 38 -6.60 -14.38 12.32
N VAL A 39 -6.16 -14.44 13.57
CA VAL A 39 -6.85 -13.79 14.70
C VAL A 39 -6.49 -12.31 14.73
N ASN A 40 -7.48 -11.45 14.42
CA ASN A 40 -7.35 -10.00 14.28
C ASN A 40 -6.32 -9.53 13.21
N PRO A 41 -6.54 -9.89 11.93
CA PRO A 41 -5.65 -9.51 10.85
C PRO A 41 -5.77 -8.02 10.47
N PRO A 42 -4.75 -7.45 9.80
CA PRO A 42 -4.92 -6.18 9.08
C PRO A 42 -5.98 -6.34 7.97
N LEU A 43 -6.66 -5.25 7.60
CA LEU A 43 -7.76 -5.31 6.61
C LEU A 43 -7.33 -5.96 5.28
N ILE A 44 -6.17 -5.58 4.78
CA ILE A 44 -5.54 -6.19 3.61
C ILE A 44 -4.07 -6.41 3.93
N ARG A 45 -3.56 -7.55 3.50
CA ARG A 45 -2.15 -7.90 3.54
C ARG A 45 -1.71 -8.38 2.17
N CYS A 46 -0.51 -7.98 1.74
CA CYS A 46 0.11 -8.47 0.52
C CYS A 46 1.46 -9.08 0.91
N GLU A 47 1.64 -10.36 0.63
CA GLU A 47 2.85 -11.13 0.93
C GLU A 47 3.32 -11.87 -0.33
N GLU A 48 4.64 -12.00 -0.48
CA GLU A 48 5.27 -12.78 -1.56
C GLU A 48 5.52 -14.21 -1.02
N ILE A 49 4.80 -15.20 -1.55
CA ILE A 49 4.82 -16.59 -1.02
C ILE A 49 5.88 -17.46 -1.71
N GLY A 50 6.34 -17.06 -2.90
CA GLY A 50 7.33 -17.80 -3.67
C GLY A 50 7.99 -16.94 -4.75
N LYS A 51 8.83 -17.55 -5.60
CA LYS A 51 9.44 -16.86 -6.75
C LYS A 51 8.32 -16.42 -7.71
N ASP A 52 8.03 -15.12 -7.70
CA ASP A 52 7.09 -14.43 -8.58
C ASP A 52 5.60 -14.67 -8.30
N GLN A 53 5.23 -15.19 -7.12
CA GLN A 53 3.83 -15.34 -6.71
C GLN A 53 3.51 -14.44 -5.52
N VAL A 54 2.42 -13.69 -5.66
CA VAL A 54 1.95 -12.74 -4.65
C VAL A 54 0.57 -13.12 -4.18
N GLU A 55 0.38 -13.13 -2.87
CA GLU A 55 -0.92 -13.34 -2.26
C GLU A 55 -1.45 -12.05 -1.62
N ILE A 56 -2.70 -11.73 -1.94
CA ILE A 56 -3.49 -10.67 -1.29
C ILE A 56 -4.44 -11.34 -0.32
N GLN A 57 -4.17 -11.22 0.97
CA GLN A 57 -5.03 -11.69 2.04
C GLN A 57 -5.97 -10.57 2.50
N ILE A 58 -7.26 -10.85 2.63
CA ILE A 58 -8.28 -9.85 2.99
C ILE A 58 -9.10 -10.33 4.18
N ASP A 59 -9.25 -9.47 5.19
CA ASP A 59 -10.19 -9.68 6.30
C ASP A 59 -11.62 -9.41 5.82
N LEU A 60 -12.30 -10.47 5.36
CA LEU A 60 -13.63 -10.37 4.76
C LEU A 60 -14.70 -9.81 5.72
N VAL A 61 -14.51 -9.96 7.03
CA VAL A 61 -15.45 -9.47 8.05
C VAL A 61 -15.39 -7.94 8.15
N LYS A 62 -14.18 -7.37 8.19
CA LYS A 62 -13.99 -5.92 8.16
C LYS A 62 -14.20 -5.35 6.76
N TRP A 63 -13.90 -6.12 5.72
CA TRP A 63 -14.08 -5.75 4.33
C TRP A 63 -15.55 -5.45 4.02
N ASP A 64 -16.47 -6.29 4.49
CA ASP A 64 -17.89 -6.12 4.16
C ASP A 64 -18.52 -4.84 4.76
N GLN A 65 -17.91 -4.29 5.80
CA GLN A 65 -18.33 -3.02 6.42
C GLN A 65 -18.03 -1.78 5.56
N LEU A 66 -17.14 -1.92 4.57
CA LEU A 66 -16.77 -0.84 3.66
C LEU A 66 -17.70 -0.80 2.44
N ALA A 67 -17.98 0.41 1.95
CA ALA A 67 -18.75 0.58 0.73
C ALA A 67 -18.03 -0.03 -0.48
N MET A 68 -18.78 -0.51 -1.47
CA MET A 68 -18.21 -1.19 -2.65
C MET A 68 -17.11 -0.37 -3.35
N ASP A 69 -17.32 0.94 -3.52
CA ASP A 69 -16.34 1.82 -4.14
C ASP A 69 -15.06 1.95 -3.31
N GLN A 70 -15.16 1.91 -1.98
CA GLN A 70 -13.99 1.95 -1.09
C GLN A 70 -13.19 0.66 -1.21
N ARG A 71 -13.89 -0.49 -1.23
CA ARG A 71 -13.29 -1.82 -1.43
C ARG A 71 -12.51 -1.88 -2.73
N ASN A 72 -13.12 -1.44 -3.83
CA ASN A 72 -12.48 -1.48 -5.15
C ASN A 72 -11.22 -0.62 -5.20
N LEU A 73 -11.25 0.60 -4.65
CA LEU A 73 -10.11 1.51 -4.67
C LEU A 73 -8.97 1.05 -3.75
N LEU A 74 -9.29 0.48 -2.57
CA LEU A 74 -8.28 -0.12 -1.70
C LEU A 74 -7.65 -1.36 -2.34
N PHE A 75 -8.44 -2.17 -3.04
CA PHE A 75 -7.93 -3.31 -3.77
C PHE A 75 -7.00 -2.88 -4.92
N TRP A 76 -7.40 -1.89 -5.73
CA TRP A 76 -6.54 -1.36 -6.79
C TRP A 76 -5.27 -0.68 -6.28
N HIS A 77 -5.29 -0.13 -5.06
CA HIS A 77 -4.08 0.33 -4.40
C HIS A 77 -3.09 -0.82 -4.16
N GLU A 78 -3.56 -1.96 -3.64
CA GLU A 78 -2.68 -3.12 -3.46
C GLU A 78 -2.20 -3.67 -4.80
N VAL A 79 -3.06 -3.77 -5.81
CA VAL A 79 -2.66 -4.15 -7.18
C VAL A 79 -1.55 -3.21 -7.70
N ALA A 80 -1.68 -1.90 -7.48
CA ALA A 80 -0.66 -0.94 -7.88
C ALA A 80 0.65 -1.09 -7.09
N ARG A 81 0.59 -1.47 -5.81
CA ARG A 81 1.78 -1.78 -5.00
C ARG A 81 2.52 -2.99 -5.53
N ILE A 82 1.79 -4.02 -5.96
CA ILE A 82 2.34 -5.22 -6.59
C ILE A 82 3.01 -4.86 -7.92
N GLN A 83 2.35 -4.06 -8.77
CA GLN A 83 2.94 -3.59 -10.04
C GLN A 83 4.20 -2.73 -9.85
N ASN A 84 4.36 -2.09 -8.70
CA ASN A 84 5.52 -1.27 -8.37
C ASN A 84 6.67 -2.06 -7.71
N ASP A 85 6.50 -3.37 -7.46
CA ASP A 85 7.44 -4.19 -6.68
C ASP A 85 7.74 -3.59 -5.29
N THR A 86 6.71 -3.00 -4.65
CA THR A 86 6.80 -2.33 -3.34
C THR A 86 6.28 -3.20 -2.19
N ILE A 87 6.16 -4.51 -2.44
CA ILE A 87 5.82 -5.49 -1.42
C ILE A 87 7.08 -5.73 -0.59
N PRO A 88 7.01 -5.66 0.75
CA PRO A 88 8.16 -5.95 1.59
C PRO A 88 8.62 -7.39 1.33
N ARG A 89 9.88 -7.54 0.91
CA ARG A 89 10.55 -8.84 0.85
C ARG A 89 11.19 -9.12 2.22
N ASP A 90 10.92 -10.27 2.82
CA ASP A 90 11.42 -10.68 4.15
C ASP A 90 12.95 -10.95 4.21
N GLY A 91 13.74 -10.45 3.25
CA GLY A 91 15.17 -10.74 3.14
C GLY A 91 16.12 -9.77 3.85
N TRP A 92 15.64 -8.62 4.35
CA TRP A 92 16.55 -7.59 4.86
C TRP A 92 17.14 -7.91 6.24
N GLU A 93 16.44 -8.67 7.06
CA GLU A 93 16.87 -9.06 8.41
C GLU A 93 18.04 -10.05 8.35
N MET A 94 18.01 -10.97 7.39
CA MET A 94 19.10 -11.91 7.11
C MET A 94 20.34 -11.20 6.53
N ALA A 95 20.14 -10.19 5.67
CA ALA A 95 21.24 -9.41 5.11
C ALA A 95 21.94 -8.54 6.17
N ALA A 96 21.18 -7.90 7.07
CA ALA A 96 21.72 -7.12 8.18
C ALA A 96 22.52 -8.00 9.16
N LEU A 97 22.00 -9.20 9.47
CA LEU A 97 22.67 -10.18 10.31
C LEU A 97 23.99 -10.68 9.68
N ALA A 98 24.01 -10.93 8.37
CA ALA A 98 25.21 -11.36 7.65
C ALA A 98 26.31 -10.27 7.61
N ILE A 99 25.94 -9.00 7.39
CA ILE A 99 26.88 -7.87 7.40
C ILE A 99 27.46 -7.65 8.81
N GLY A 100 26.63 -7.76 9.85
CA GLY A 100 27.08 -7.66 11.25
C GLY A 100 28.08 -8.74 11.65
N LEU A 101 27.92 -9.97 11.14
CA LEU A 101 28.86 -11.07 11.38
C LEU A 101 30.19 -10.92 10.61
N GLY A 102 30.16 -10.32 9.41
CA GLY A 102 31.37 -10.08 8.61
C GLY A 102 32.29 -8.99 9.19
N GLY A 103 31.72 -7.98 9.86
CA GLY A 103 32.50 -6.88 10.47
C GLY A 103 33.34 -7.30 11.68
N ALA A 104 32.81 -8.19 12.53
CA ALA A 104 33.48 -8.62 13.76
C ALA A 104 34.79 -9.41 13.53
N VAL A 105 34.99 -9.98 12.34
CA VAL A 105 36.19 -10.78 11.99
C VAL A 105 37.38 -9.87 11.64
N GLY A 106 37.14 -8.62 11.22
CA GLY A 106 38.20 -7.66 10.90
C GLY A 106 38.85 -6.98 12.11
N GLU A 107 38.18 -6.98 13.27
CA GLU A 107 38.55 -6.13 14.41
C GLU A 107 39.37 -6.84 15.50
N LEU A 108 39.62 -8.16 15.37
CA LEU A 108 40.54 -8.91 16.25
C LEU A 108 42.00 -8.40 16.18
N TRP A 109 42.31 -7.45 15.30
CA TRP A 109 43.62 -6.81 15.14
C TRP A 109 43.71 -5.38 15.70
N VAL A 110 42.59 -4.77 16.12
CA VAL A 110 42.57 -3.40 16.65
C VAL A 110 42.53 -3.48 18.17
N GLN A 111 43.69 -3.22 18.76
CA GLN A 111 44.06 -3.39 20.17
C GLN A 111 43.24 -2.56 21.21
N ASP A 112 42.19 -1.85 20.79
CA ASP A 112 41.29 -1.05 21.65
C ASP A 112 39.80 -1.36 21.38
N GLY A 113 39.33 -2.51 21.89
CA GLY A 113 37.94 -2.96 21.74
C GLY A 113 36.88 -2.01 22.35
N LEU A 114 37.26 -1.10 23.24
CA LEU A 114 36.33 -0.12 23.82
C LEU A 114 35.96 1.00 22.84
N LEU A 115 36.94 1.51 22.09
CA LEU A 115 36.68 2.54 21.06
C LEU A 115 35.90 1.98 19.89
N LEU A 116 36.16 0.72 19.56
CA LEU A 116 35.42 -0.08 18.58
C LEU A 116 33.93 -0.17 18.91
N LEU A 117 33.60 -0.56 20.15
CA LEU A 117 32.23 -0.67 20.62
C LEU A 117 31.51 0.68 20.65
N LEU A 118 32.23 1.75 21.04
CA LEU A 118 31.69 3.11 21.00
C LEU A 118 31.44 3.59 19.58
N ALA A 119 32.36 3.31 18.64
CA ALA A 119 32.21 3.66 17.24
C ALA A 119 31.07 2.88 16.58
N LEU A 120 30.97 1.56 16.80
CA LEU A 120 29.87 0.73 16.32
C LEU A 120 28.53 1.14 16.96
N GLY A 121 28.52 1.52 18.24
CA GLY A 121 27.34 2.05 18.92
C GLY A 121 26.85 3.35 18.29
N LEU A 122 27.74 4.33 18.05
CA LEU A 122 27.41 5.61 17.43
C LEU A 122 26.99 5.46 15.96
N CYS A 123 27.73 4.67 15.18
CA CYS A 123 27.41 4.40 13.76
C CYS A 123 26.14 3.55 13.61
N GLY A 124 25.93 2.58 14.49
CA GLY A 124 24.73 1.73 14.51
C GLY A 124 23.48 2.52 14.87
N VAL A 125 23.50 3.34 15.92
CA VAL A 125 22.34 4.15 16.34
C VAL A 125 22.02 5.24 15.32
N SER A 126 23.05 5.93 14.79
CA SER A 126 22.84 6.96 13.76
C SER A 126 22.37 6.36 12.44
N GLY A 127 22.94 5.23 12.02
CA GLY A 127 22.52 4.45 10.86
C GLY A 127 21.08 3.94 11.00
N TRP A 128 20.72 3.40 12.17
CA TRP A 128 19.37 2.93 12.46
C TRP A 128 18.33 4.05 12.44
N ARG A 129 18.65 5.20 13.05
CA ARG A 129 17.75 6.37 13.05
C ARG A 129 17.57 6.95 11.65
N LEU A 130 18.64 7.02 10.86
CA LEU A 130 18.60 7.47 9.47
C LEU A 130 17.80 6.48 8.60
N TYR A 131 18.06 5.18 8.75
CA TYR A 131 17.32 4.11 8.08
C TYR A 131 15.83 4.19 8.41
N GLN A 132 15.46 4.31 9.69
CA GLN A 132 14.07 4.39 10.11
C GLN A 132 13.36 5.64 9.55
N LYS A 133 14.06 6.78 9.45
CA LYS A 133 13.51 8.02 8.89
C LYS A 133 13.36 7.96 7.37
N ASN A 134 14.42 7.54 6.67
CA ASN A 134 14.44 7.47 5.21
C ASN A 134 13.47 6.41 4.66
N ASN A 135 13.38 5.27 5.35
CA ASN A 135 12.45 4.21 4.98
C ASN A 135 10.98 4.65 5.21
N GLY A 136 10.72 5.52 6.19
CA GLY A 136 9.39 6.10 6.41
C GLY A 136 8.92 7.02 5.28
N GLU A 137 9.79 7.91 4.80
CA GLU A 137 9.47 8.81 3.67
C GLU A 137 9.35 8.06 2.34
N ARG A 138 10.26 7.10 2.10
CA ARG A 138 10.20 6.23 0.92
C ARG A 138 8.91 5.41 0.87
N THR A 139 8.55 4.73 1.96
CA THR A 139 7.32 3.93 2.02
C THR A 139 6.05 4.79 1.88
N LEU A 140 6.07 6.04 2.39
CA LEU A 140 4.97 6.97 2.16
C LEU A 140 4.86 7.37 0.69
N LYS A 141 5.97 7.65 0.03
CA LYS A 141 6.00 8.00 -1.40
C LYS A 141 5.51 6.84 -2.26
N GLU A 142 5.99 5.62 -2.00
CA GLU A 142 5.54 4.39 -2.69
C GLU A 142 4.03 4.18 -2.52
N ALA A 143 3.49 4.45 -1.33
CA ALA A 143 2.05 4.38 -1.09
C ALA A 143 1.26 5.48 -1.85
N ILE A 144 1.81 6.69 -1.96
CA ILE A 144 1.19 7.78 -2.75
C ILE A 144 1.21 7.43 -4.24
N ASP A 145 2.32 6.92 -4.75
CA ASP A 145 2.45 6.51 -6.15
C ASP A 145 1.48 5.36 -6.48
N ALA A 146 1.28 4.43 -5.53
CA ALA A 146 0.25 3.39 -5.65
C ALA A 146 -1.18 3.95 -5.62
N ASP A 147 -1.46 4.98 -4.81
CA ASP A 147 -2.77 5.67 -4.81
C ASP A 147 -3.06 6.34 -6.17
N GLU A 148 -2.07 6.98 -6.80
CA GLU A 148 -2.23 7.59 -8.12
C GLU A 148 -2.48 6.55 -9.22
N LYS A 149 -1.76 5.42 -9.18
CA LYS A 149 -2.00 4.30 -10.09
C LYS A 149 -3.35 3.63 -9.86
N ALA A 150 -3.79 3.50 -8.62
CA ALA A 150 -5.13 2.98 -8.30
C ALA A 150 -6.24 3.85 -8.91
N ILE A 151 -6.07 5.17 -8.88
CA ILE A 151 -7.00 6.10 -9.54
C ILE A 151 -6.97 5.94 -11.05
N ALA A 152 -5.79 5.77 -11.66
CA ALA A 152 -5.66 5.51 -13.08
C ALA A 152 -6.28 4.16 -13.51
N LEU A 153 -6.21 3.13 -12.65
CA LEU A 153 -6.91 1.87 -12.86
C LEU A 153 -8.43 2.07 -12.73
N ALA A 154 -8.88 2.77 -11.68
CA ALA A 154 -10.30 3.04 -11.47
C ALA A 154 -10.94 3.76 -12.67
N THR A 155 -10.25 4.72 -13.27
CA THR A 155 -10.76 5.42 -14.46
C THR A 155 -10.84 4.51 -15.69
N ARG A 156 -9.92 3.54 -15.85
CA ARG A 156 -10.01 2.51 -16.90
C ARG A 156 -11.19 1.58 -16.70
N PHE A 157 -11.54 1.28 -15.45
CA PHE A 157 -12.71 0.46 -15.08
C PHE A 157 -14.02 1.27 -14.99
N GLY A 158 -14.05 2.51 -15.50
CA GLY A 158 -15.28 3.29 -15.68
C GLY A 158 -15.61 4.29 -14.57
N TYR A 159 -14.73 4.49 -13.58
CA TYR A 159 -14.91 5.56 -12.60
C TYR A 159 -14.60 6.92 -13.23
N SER A 160 -15.41 7.94 -12.96
CA SER A 160 -15.01 9.31 -13.28
C SER A 160 -13.86 9.74 -12.36
N LEU A 161 -12.96 10.58 -12.89
CA LEU A 161 -11.81 11.07 -12.13
C LEU A 161 -12.22 11.69 -10.77
N PRO A 162 -13.25 12.56 -10.68
CA PRO A 162 -13.68 13.11 -9.39
C PRO A 162 -14.24 12.04 -8.44
N ASN A 163 -14.93 11.02 -8.96
CA ASN A 163 -15.48 9.95 -8.13
C ASN A 163 -14.35 9.07 -7.56
N ALA A 164 -13.36 8.72 -8.38
CA ALA A 164 -12.19 7.94 -7.93
C ALA A 164 -11.46 8.62 -6.75
N TYR A 165 -11.20 9.94 -6.85
CA TYR A 165 -10.61 10.71 -5.74
C TYR A 165 -11.50 10.75 -4.49
N LYS A 166 -12.83 10.89 -4.66
CA LYS A 166 -13.78 10.93 -3.55
C LYS A 166 -13.86 9.57 -2.84
N SER A 167 -13.96 8.49 -3.59
CA SER A 167 -14.06 7.13 -3.09
C SER A 167 -12.79 6.72 -2.35
N LEU A 168 -11.61 6.94 -2.93
CA LEU A 168 -10.33 6.65 -2.25
C LEU A 168 -10.13 7.53 -1.01
N GLY A 169 -10.51 8.81 -1.08
CA GLY A 169 -10.48 9.70 0.10
C GLY A 169 -11.42 9.27 1.23
N SER A 170 -12.59 8.73 0.89
CA SER A 170 -13.52 8.16 1.88
C SER A 170 -13.01 6.84 2.45
N ALA A 171 -12.36 6.01 1.63
CA ALA A 171 -11.74 4.77 2.06
C ALA A 171 -10.61 5.03 3.06
N LEU A 172 -9.71 6.00 2.77
CA LEU A 172 -8.64 6.38 3.70
C LEU A 172 -9.17 6.90 5.03
N LYS A 173 -10.31 7.62 5.04
CA LYS A 173 -10.96 8.04 6.29
C LYS A 173 -11.47 6.84 7.09
N ALA A 174 -12.16 5.91 6.43
CA ALA A 174 -12.59 4.68 7.08
C ALA A 174 -11.39 3.90 7.65
N MET A 175 -10.27 3.84 6.93
CA MET A 175 -9.03 3.23 7.43
C MET A 175 -8.45 3.95 8.64
N ILE A 176 -8.51 5.28 8.71
CA ILE A 176 -8.07 6.06 9.87
C ILE A 176 -8.91 5.74 11.10
N ASP A 177 -10.23 5.61 10.93
CA ASP A 177 -11.17 5.36 12.03
C ASP A 177 -11.06 3.91 12.54
N LEU A 178 -10.84 2.95 11.64
CA LEU A 178 -10.67 1.53 11.96
C LEU A 178 -9.29 1.19 12.54
N THR A 179 -8.29 2.06 12.39
CA THR A 179 -6.90 1.76 12.79
C THR A 179 -6.57 2.29 14.19
N PRO A 180 -6.39 1.40 15.19
CA PRO A 180 -6.04 1.84 16.56
C PRO A 180 -4.56 2.29 16.67
N ALA A 181 -3.68 1.77 15.81
CA ALA A 181 -2.25 2.02 15.90
C ALA A 181 -1.87 3.43 15.39
N LYS A 182 -1.35 4.28 16.30
CA LYS A 182 -0.97 5.69 16.01
C LYS A 182 -0.05 5.85 14.79
N ARG A 183 0.93 4.96 14.62
CA ARG A 183 1.88 5.00 13.50
C ARG A 183 1.20 4.72 12.16
N GLN A 184 0.34 3.71 12.08
CA GLN A 184 -0.39 3.37 10.85
C GLN A 184 -1.43 4.44 10.54
N ARG A 185 -2.12 4.95 11.56
CA ARG A 185 -3.02 6.08 11.43
C ARG A 185 -2.34 7.32 10.84
N SER A 186 -1.16 7.70 11.33
CA SER A 186 -0.42 8.83 10.78
C SER A 186 -0.03 8.65 9.30
N LYS A 187 0.20 7.41 8.85
CA LYS A 187 0.46 7.11 7.43
C LYS A 187 -0.79 7.35 6.58
N TYR A 188 -1.95 6.87 7.01
CA TYR A 188 -3.21 7.11 6.29
C TYR A 188 -3.58 8.60 6.27
N GLU A 189 -3.33 9.33 7.36
CA GLU A 189 -3.52 10.79 7.40
C GLU A 189 -2.60 11.51 6.42
N ALA A 190 -1.32 11.13 6.35
CA ALA A 190 -0.36 11.70 5.40
C ALA A 190 -0.75 11.39 3.94
N ARG A 191 -1.18 10.15 3.65
CA ARG A 191 -1.72 9.76 2.33
C ARG A 191 -2.96 10.57 1.97
N LEU A 192 -3.89 10.77 2.90
CA LEU A 192 -5.09 11.56 2.67
C LEU A 192 -4.76 13.03 2.38
N GLN A 193 -3.77 13.61 3.05
CA GLN A 193 -3.29 14.96 2.74
C GLN A 193 -2.67 15.04 1.34
N ALA A 194 -1.84 14.06 0.96
CA ALA A 194 -1.25 13.99 -0.37
C ALA A 194 -2.34 13.85 -1.45
N LEU A 195 -3.33 12.98 -1.24
CA LEU A 195 -4.47 12.79 -2.13
C LEU A 195 -5.27 14.08 -2.35
N LYS A 196 -5.49 14.88 -1.30
CA LYS A 196 -6.17 16.17 -1.44
C LYS A 196 -5.39 17.13 -2.33
N ARG A 197 -4.05 17.14 -2.22
CA ARG A 197 -3.18 17.97 -3.06
C ARG A 197 -3.24 17.51 -4.53
N SER A 198 -3.15 16.20 -4.79
CA SER A 198 -3.25 15.66 -6.15
C SER A 198 -4.63 15.88 -6.75
N ALA A 199 -5.71 15.72 -5.98
CA ALA A 199 -7.07 16.03 -6.41
C ALA A 199 -7.23 17.51 -6.81
N ASN A 200 -6.69 18.44 -6.02
CA ASN A 200 -6.74 19.87 -6.35
C ASN A 200 -5.93 20.19 -7.62
N LYS A 201 -4.76 19.57 -7.79
CA LYS A 201 -3.94 19.71 -9.01
C LYS A 201 -4.68 19.16 -10.24
N ALA A 202 -5.32 18.00 -10.12
CA ALA A 202 -6.10 17.39 -11.19
C ALA A 202 -7.31 18.26 -11.58
N LYS A 203 -8.03 18.81 -10.60
CA LYS A 203 -9.13 19.76 -10.84
C LYS A 203 -8.66 21.03 -11.54
N ALA A 204 -7.54 21.61 -11.11
CA ALA A 204 -6.96 22.79 -11.74
C ALA A 204 -6.59 22.53 -13.21
N LYS A 205 -5.98 21.37 -13.50
CA LYS A 205 -5.65 20.95 -14.87
C LYS A 205 -6.90 20.79 -15.74
N MET A 206 -7.96 20.17 -15.22
CA MET A 206 -9.24 20.04 -15.94
C MET A 206 -9.89 21.40 -16.25
N LYS A 207 -9.79 22.37 -15.33
CA LYS A 207 -10.32 23.72 -15.53
C LYS A 207 -9.55 24.46 -16.62
N ALA A 208 -8.21 24.42 -16.57
CA ALA A 208 -7.34 25.05 -17.56
C ALA A 208 -7.58 24.48 -18.97
N SER A 209 -7.62 23.15 -19.13
CA SER A 209 -7.89 22.54 -20.43
C SER A 209 -9.27 22.94 -20.98
N ARG A 210 -10.29 23.10 -20.13
CA ARG A 210 -11.61 23.56 -20.57
C ARG A 210 -11.62 25.02 -21.04
N GLU A 211 -10.82 25.88 -20.41
CA GLU A 211 -10.67 27.28 -20.79
C GLU A 211 -9.90 27.43 -22.12
N ASP A 212 -8.87 26.60 -22.36
CA ASP A 212 -8.12 26.57 -23.63
C ASP A 212 -9.03 26.21 -24.82
N TYR A 213 -9.80 25.11 -24.72
CA TYR A 213 -10.76 24.70 -25.76
C TYR A 213 -11.81 25.79 -26.04
N GLN A 214 -12.30 26.45 -25.00
CA GLN A 214 -13.31 27.50 -25.15
C GLN A 214 -12.74 28.77 -25.80
N SER A 215 -11.43 29.01 -25.68
CA SER A 215 -10.76 30.11 -26.36
C SER A 215 -10.49 29.82 -27.84
N GLU A 216 -10.12 28.59 -28.20
CA GLU A 216 -9.91 28.19 -29.60
C GLU A 216 -11.22 28.25 -30.41
N ASP A 217 -12.35 27.82 -29.84
CA ASP A 217 -13.67 27.88 -30.49
C ASP A 217 -14.20 29.31 -30.72
N ILE A 218 -13.68 30.32 -30.02
CA ILE A 218 -14.09 31.73 -30.17
C ILE A 218 -13.24 32.47 -31.22
N TYR A 219 -12.04 31.95 -31.52
CA TYR A 219 -11.09 32.56 -32.46
C TYR A 219 -10.91 31.76 -33.77
N GLY A 220 -11.63 30.65 -33.96
CA GLY A 220 -11.73 29.88 -35.21
C GLY A 220 -13.00 30.19 -36.00
#